data_AF-A0A6N8FTS2-F1
#
_entry.id   AF-A0A6N8FTS2-F1
#
_cell.length_a   1.000
_cell.length_b   1.000
_cell.length_c   1.000
_cell.angle_alpha   90.00
_cell.angle_beta   90.00
_cell.angle_gamma   90.00
#
_symmetry.space_group_name_H-M   'P 1'
#
loop_
_entity.id
_entity.type
_entity.pdbx_description
1 polymer ?
#
loop_
_entity_poly.entity_id
_entity_poly.type
_entity_poly.pdbx_seq_one_letter_code
_entity_poly.pdbx_strand_id
1 'polypeptide(L)' 'MLVKLTNLERLIAVLKDGQWHSSDELANKVSWRFGHTVFEARKKGYSIEKRKVAHNRFEYRMLAA' A
#
# COMPACT_ATOMS: atom_id res chain seq x y z
N MET A 1 -19.03 15.60 -8.03
CA MET A 1 -18.85 15.14 -6.63
C MET A 1 -17.38 14.78 -6.46
N LEU A 2 -16.57 15.61 -5.80
CA LEU A 2 -15.16 15.28 -5.54
C LEU A 2 -15.13 14.25 -4.41
N VAL A 3 -15.20 12.97 -4.75
CA VAL A 3 -15.02 11.88 -3.79
C VAL A 3 -13.58 12.00 -3.30
N LYS A 4 -13.38 12.45 -2.07
CA LYS A 4 -12.07 12.40 -1.41
C LYS A 4 -11.71 10.92 -1.30
N LEU A 5 -10.86 10.45 -2.21
CA LEU A 5 -10.28 9.11 -2.14
C LEU A 5 -9.61 8.95 -0.78
N THR A 6 -10.08 7.97 -0.02
CA THR A 6 -9.50 7.55 1.24
C THR A 6 -8.06 7.08 1.03
N ASN A 7 -7.25 7.11 2.09
CA ASN A 7 -5.89 6.58 2.00
C ASN A 7 -5.88 5.11 1.56
N LEU A 8 -6.91 4.34 1.90
CA LEU A 8 -7.06 2.95 1.49
C LEU A 8 -7.29 2.82 -0.02
N GLU A 9 -8.18 3.64 -0.60
CA GLU A 9 -8.39 3.64 -2.05
C GLU A 9 -7.14 4.09 -2.80
N ARG A 10 -6.39 5.07 -2.26
CA ARG A 10 -5.09 5.46 -2.83
C ARG A 10 -4.07 4.33 -2.77
N LEU A 11 -3.98 3.62 -1.64
CA LEU A 11 -3.10 2.47 -1.48
C LEU A 11 -3.43 1.38 -2.50
N ILE A 12 -4.71 1.03 -2.64
CA ILE A 12 -5.16 0.03 -3.61
C ILE A 12 -4.89 0.51 -5.03
N ALA A 13 -5.18 1.78 -5.35
CA ALA A 13 -4.93 2.33 -6.68
C ALA A 13 -3.45 2.27 -7.08
N VAL A 14 -2.53 2.41 -6.12
CA VAL A 14 -1.09 2.22 -6.35
C VAL A 14 -0.78 0.73 -6.52
N LEU A 15 -1.14 -0.11 -5.55
CA LEU A 15 -0.75 -1.52 -5.53
C LEU A 15 -1.51 -2.41 -6.53
N LYS A 16 -2.60 -1.93 -7.16
CA LYS A 16 -3.40 -2.72 -8.10
C LYS A 16 -2.63 -3.13 -9.36
N ASP A 17 -1.52 -2.46 -9.65
CA ASP A 17 -0.63 -2.81 -10.76
C ASP A 17 0.06 -4.16 -10.54
N GLY A 18 -0.02 -4.70 -9.32
CA GLY A 18 0.60 -5.96 -8.95
C GLY A 18 2.11 -5.89 -9.01
N GLN A 19 2.73 -4.70 -8.90
CA GLN A 19 4.16 -4.53 -8.81
C GLN A 19 4.61 -4.33 -7.35
N TRP A 20 5.93 -4.42 -7.13
CA TRP A 20 6.52 -4.13 -5.83
C TRP A 20 6.78 -2.63 -5.70
N HIS A 21 6.20 -2.03 -4.66
CA HIS A 21 6.37 -0.62 -4.33
C HIS A 21 7.15 -0.46 -3.03
N SER A 22 8.08 0.49 -3.02
CA SER A 22 8.86 0.79 -1.83
C SER A 22 8.04 1.53 -0.77
N SER A 23 8.43 1.38 0.50
CA SER A 23 7.86 2.17 1.60
C SER A 23 7.85 3.67 1.33
N ASP A 24 8.94 4.20 0.77
CA ASP A 24 9.11 5.63 0.50
C ASP A 24 8.14 6.11 -0.59
N GLU A 25 7.94 5.30 -1.63
CA GLU A 25 6.96 5.61 -2.67
C GLU A 25 5.53 5.62 -2.11
N LEU A 26 5.17 4.64 -1.28
CA LEU A 26 3.85 4.56 -0.65
C LEU A 26 3.62 5.69 0.35
N ALA A 27 4.65 6.08 1.10
CA ALA A 27 4.59 7.22 2.00
C ALA A 27 4.30 8.53 1.26
N ASN A 28 4.88 8.70 0.07
CA ASN A 28 4.68 9.89 -0.76
C ASN A 28 3.33 9.88 -1.52
N LYS A 29 2.95 8.75 -2.13
CA LYS A 29 1.73 8.65 -2.95
C LYS A 29 0.45 8.53 -2.13
N VAL A 30 0.51 7.84 -0.99
CA VAL A 30 -0.66 7.57 -0.15
C VAL A 30 -0.70 8.53 1.04
N SER A 31 0.26 8.37 1.96
CA SER A 31 0.40 9.16 3.17
C SER A 31 1.63 8.69 3.95
N TRP A 32 2.28 9.57 4.71
CA TRP A 32 3.30 9.20 5.70
C TRP A 32 2.85 8.04 6.62
N ARG A 33 1.55 7.96 6.95
CA ARG A 33 0.98 6.90 7.80
C ARG A 33 0.48 5.67 7.01
N PHE A 34 0.98 5.41 5.81
CA PHE A 34 0.53 4.30 4.96
C PHE A 34 0.58 2.92 5.65
N GLY A 35 1.50 2.73 6.62
CA GLY A 35 1.56 1.49 7.40
C GLY A 35 0.26 1.14 8.12
N HIS A 36 -0.46 2.13 8.65
CA HIS A 36 -1.79 1.92 9.25
C HIS A 36 -2.81 1.50 8.18
N THR A 37 -2.75 2.14 7.02
CA THR A 37 -3.62 1.82 5.88
C THR A 37 -3.39 0.41 5.35
N VAL A 38 -2.13 -0.07 5.29
CA VAL A 38 -1.81 -1.45 4.93
C VAL A 38 -2.42 -2.44 5.94
N PHE A 39 -2.35 -2.11 7.24
CA PHE A 39 -2.95 -2.94 8.28
C PHE A 39 -4.48 -3.01 8.14
N GLU A 40 -5.14 -1.88 7.93
CA GLU A 40 -6.59 -1.83 7.67
C GLU A 40 -6.97 -2.60 6.40
N ALA A 41 -6.20 -2.45 5.32
CA ALA A 41 -6.45 -3.16 4.07
C ALA A 41 -6.37 -4.68 4.26
N ARG A 42 -5.36 -5.18 4.97
CA ARG A 42 -5.26 -6.61 5.32
C ARG A 42 -6.46 -7.08 6.15
N LYS A 43 -6.90 -6.27 7.12
CA LYS A 43 -8.09 -6.56 7.93
C LYS A 43 -9.39 -6.61 7.11
N LYS A 44 -9.46 -5.84 6.02
CA LYS A 44 -10.58 -5.86 5.08
C LYS A 44 -10.53 -7.03 4.08
N GLY A 45 -9.48 -7.85 4.10
CA GLY A 45 -9.34 -9.01 3.22
C GLY A 45 -8.45 -8.78 2.00
N TYR A 46 -7.73 -7.65 1.92
CA TYR A 46 -6.76 -7.44 0.84
C TYR A 46 -5.45 -8.17 1.13
N SER A 47 -5.03 -9.00 0.17
CA SER A 47 -3.76 -9.74 0.24
C SER A 47 -2.59 -8.83 -0.14
N ILE A 48 -2.00 -8.17 0.85
CA ILE A 48 -0.81 -7.33 0.65
C ILE A 48 0.42 -8.03 1.21
N GLU A 49 1.35 -8.40 0.34
CA GLU A 49 2.65 -8.91 0.73
C GLU A 49 3.59 -7.79 1.17
N LYS A 50 4.51 -8.14 2.06
CA LYS A 50 5.59 -7.27 2.51
C LYS A 50 6.89 -8.05 2.39
N ARG A 51 7.87 -7.51 1.69
CA ARG A 51 9.23 -8.07 1.58
C ARG A 51 10.24 -7.08 2.13
N LYS A 52 11.30 -7.61 2.76
CA LYS A 52 12.50 -6.83 3.11
C LYS A 52 13.53 -7.01 1.99
N VAL A 53 13.97 -5.91 1.39
CA VAL A 53 14.93 -5.92 0.27
C VAL A 53 16.33 -5.53 0.72
N ALA A 54 16.45 -4.62 1.70
CA ALA A 54 17.73 -4.23 2.28
C ALA A 54 17.60 -3.78 3.74
N HIS A 55 18.67 -3.24 4.31
CA HIS A 55 18.64 -2.61 5.63
C HIS A 55 17.64 -1.44 5.62
N ASN A 56 16.60 -1.53 6.44
CA ASN A 56 15.48 -0.59 6.50
C ASN A 56 14.71 -0.33 5.19
N ARG A 57 14.88 -1.16 4.16
CA ARG A 57 14.09 -1.06 2.91
C ARG A 57 13.08 -2.19 2.82
N PHE A 58 11.82 -1.80 2.75
CA PHE A 58 10.69 -2.70 2.59
C PHE A 58 9.93 -2.36 1.31
N GLU A 59 9.42 -3.41 0.68
CA GLU A 59 8.54 -3.32 -0.46
C GLU A 59 7.23 -4.02 -0.16
N TYR A 60 6.17 -3.54 -0.82
CA TYR A 60 4.82 -4.03 -0.67
C TYR A 60 4.23 -4.27 -2.04
N ARG A 61 3.44 -5.33 -2.14
CA ARG A 61 2.73 -5.72 -3.36
C ARG A 61 1.36 -6.20 -2.99
N MET A 62 0.35 -5.87 -3.79
CA MET A 62 -0.95 -6.51 -3.68
C MET A 62 -0.97 -7.77 -4.55
N LEU A 63 -1.30 -8.90 -3.95
CA LEU A 63 -1.70 -10.08 -4.69
C LEU A 63 -3.16 -9.85 -5.08
N ALA A 64 -3.40 -9.65 -6.37
CA ALA A 64 -4.75 -9.67 -6.90
C ALA A 64 -5.38 -11.02 -6.53
N ALA A 65 -6.58 -10.96 -5.94
CA ALA A 65 -7.43 -12.13 -5.75
C ALA A 65 -8.01 -12.57 -7.10
#